data_AF-A0A1U6GRT2-F1
#
_entry.id   AF-A0A1U6GRT2-F1
#
_cell.length_a   1.000
_cell.length_b   1.000
_cell.length_c   1.000
_cell.angle_alpha   90.00
_cell.angle_beta   90.00
_cell.angle_gamma   90.00
#
_symmetry.space_group_name_H-M   'P 1'
#
loop_
_entity.id
_entity.type
_entity.pdbx_description
1 polymer ?
#
loop_
_entity_poly.entity_id
_entity_poly.type
_entity_poly.pdbx_seq_one_letter_code
_entity_poly.pdbx_strand_id
1 'polypeptide(L)' 'MPTVEVYEKDEMKPLFVGDFAFLPRHGEYVSKEMGGYFRYYKVVEVWHREGGETGIFQACVRVEIDN' A
#
# COMPACT_ATOMS: atom_id res chain seq x y z
N MET A 1 10.20 10.64 1.14
CA MET A 1 9.40 9.52 1.65
C MET A 1 8.35 9.24 0.59
N PRO A 2 8.38 8.08 -0.11
CA PRO A 2 7.33 7.77 -1.07
C PRO A 2 5.97 7.71 -0.37
N THR A 3 5.01 8.45 -0.91
CA THR A 3 3.59 8.24 -0.64
C THR A 3 3.16 7.00 -1.41
N VAL A 4 2.57 6.02 -0.74
CA VAL A 4 2.20 4.73 -1.31
C VAL A 4 0.71 4.48 -1.06
N GLU A 5 0.01 4.10 -2.11
CA GLU A 5 -1.38 3.67 -2.05
C GLU A 5 -1.44 2.16 -1.75
N VAL A 6 -2.16 1.79 -0.70
CA VAL A 6 -2.26 0.41 -0.23
C VAL A 6 -3.64 -0.13 -0.56
N TYR A 7 -3.71 -1.25 -1.28
CA TYR A 7 -4.94 -1.87 -1.75
C TYR A 7 -5.12 -3.25 -1.13
N GLU A 8 -6.36 -3.61 -0.79
CA GLU A 8 -6.73 -5.00 -0.51
C GLU A 8 -7.09 -5.74 -1.80
N LYS A 9 -7.28 -7.05 -1.69
CA LYS A 9 -7.61 -7.90 -2.83
C LYS A 9 -8.91 -7.45 -3.49
N ASP A 10 -8.87 -7.31 -4.81
CA ASP A 10 -10.00 -7.00 -5.69
C ASP A 10 -10.63 -5.61 -5.47
N GLU A 11 -9.93 -4.70 -4.78
CA GLU A 11 -10.37 -3.33 -4.57
C GLU A 11 -9.84 -2.36 -5.64
N MET A 12 -10.72 -1.50 -6.14
CA MET A 12 -10.37 -0.42 -7.09
C MET A 12 -9.99 0.88 -6.37
N LYS A 13 -10.21 0.96 -5.05
CA LYS A 13 -9.87 2.09 -4.21
C LYS A 13 -8.83 1.66 -3.16
N PRO A 14 -7.89 2.54 -2.81
CA PRO A 14 -6.93 2.22 -1.77
C PRO A 14 -7.62 2.07 -0.42
N LEU A 15 -7.26 1.03 0.32
CA LEU A 15 -7.61 0.82 1.73
C LEU A 15 -7.09 1.98 2.58
N PHE A 16 -5.87 2.45 2.28
CA PHE A 16 -5.29 3.66 2.83
C PHE A 16 -4.12 4.15 1.99
N VAL A 17 -3.66 5.37 2.29
CA VAL A 17 -2.44 5.96 1.74
C VAL A 17 -1.49 6.23 2.90
N GLY A 18 -0.22 5.91 2.73
CA GLY A 18 0.80 6.11 3.77
C GLY A 18 2.11 6.63 3.20
N ASP A 19 2.83 7.40 4.01
CA ASP A 19 4.19 7.83 3.69
C ASP A 19 5.18 6.84 4.32
N PHE A 20 6.06 6.29 3.49
CA PHE A 20 7.04 5.32 3.94
C PHE A 20 8.46 5.88 3.78
N ALA A 21 9.40 5.40 4.58
CA ALA A 21 10.81 5.74 4.41
C ALA A 21 11.38 5.16 3.10
N PHE A 22 10.84 4.02 2.66
CA PHE A 22 11.18 3.29 1.46
C PHE A 22 9.93 2.59 0.90
N LEU A 23 9.93 2.26 -0.39
CA LEU A 23 8.83 1.50 -0.99
C LEU A 23 8.78 0.09 -0.38
N PRO A 24 7.63 -0.35 0.19
CA PRO A 24 7.48 -1.71 0.67
C PRO A 24 7.68 -2.73 -0.45
N ARG A 25 8.31 -3.86 -0.14
CA ARG A 25 8.62 -4.93 -1.09
C ARG A 25 7.66 -6.10 -0.94
N HIS A 26 7.51 -6.88 -2.01
CA HIS A 26 6.78 -8.14 -1.96
C HIS A 26 7.32 -9.03 -0.82
N GLY A 27 6.40 -9.55 0.00
CA GLY A 27 6.68 -10.39 1.17
C GLY A 27 6.97 -9.62 2.46
N GLU A 28 7.16 -8.30 2.41
CA GLU A 28 7.27 -7.47 3.61
C GLU A 28 5.90 -7.22 4.24
N TYR A 29 5.92 -6.65 5.44
CA TYR A 29 4.73 -6.35 6.22
C TYR A 29 4.58 -4.84 6.41
N VAL A 30 3.35 -4.35 6.23
CA VAL A 30 2.95 -3.00 6.59
C VAL A 30 1.92 -3.06 7.72
N SER A 31 1.99 -2.10 8.64
CA SER A 31 1.05 -2.03 9.76
C SER A 31 0.26 -0.73 9.73
N LYS A 32 -1.03 -0.80 10.05
CA LYS A 32 -1.90 0.37 10.22
C LYS A 32 -2.42 0.42 11.65
N GLU A 33 -2.26 1.57 12.31
CA GLU A 33 -2.84 1.84 13.63
C GLU A 33 -4.37 2.00 13.51
N MET A 34 -5.11 1.39 14.43
CA MET A 34 -6.56 1.24 14.38
C MET A 34 -7.19 1.49 15.76
N GLY A 35 -6.97 2.66 16.36
CA GLY A 35 -7.60 3.03 17.64
C GLY A 35 -7.06 2.22 18.82
N GLY A 36 -5.74 2.12 18.92
CA GLY A 36 -5.04 1.46 20.04
C GLY A 36 -4.49 0.06 19.77
N TYR A 37 -4.63 -0.45 18.54
CA TYR A 37 -3.97 -1.67 18.09
C TYR A 37 -3.48 -1.51 16.65
N PHE A 38 -2.67 -2.46 16.18
CA PHE A 38 -2.17 -2.49 14.79
C PHE A 38 -2.78 -3.66 14.03
N ARG A 39 -3.21 -3.41 12.79
CA ARG A 39 -3.43 -4.45 11.79
C ARG A 39 -2.18 -4.60 10.95
N TYR A 40 -1.75 -5.84 10.75
CA TYR A 40 -0.58 -6.18 9.95
C TYR A 40 -1.05 -6.78 8.63
N TYR A 41 -0.42 -6.34 7.55
CA TYR A 41 -0.75 -6.75 6.20
C TYR A 41 0.53 -7.16 5.49
N LYS A 42 0.48 -8.29 4.80
CA LYS A 42 1.58 -8.79 3.97
C LYS A 42 1.46 -8.21 2.58
N VAL A 43 2.54 -7.65 2.05
CA VAL A 43 2.61 -7.14 0.68
C VAL A 43 2.71 -8.32 -0.29
N VAL A 44 1.76 -8.42 -1.22
CA VAL A 44 1.67 -9.49 -2.22
C VAL A 44 1.87 -8.99 -3.65
N GLU A 45 1.87 -7.67 -3.86
CA GLU A 45 2.12 -7.07 -5.17
C GLU A 45 2.65 -5.65 -4.99
N VAL A 46 3.52 -5.21 -5.91
CA VAL A 46 4.03 -3.84 -5.98
C VAL A 46 3.97 -3.38 -7.43
N TRP A 47 3.34 -2.23 -7.70
CA TRP A 47 3.28 -1.64 -9.04
C TRP A 47 3.31 -0.11 -8.97
N HIS A 48 3.44 0.52 -10.13
CA HIS A 48 3.25 1.96 -10.27
C HIS A 48 2.11 2.19 -11.25
N ARG A 49 1.14 3.02 -10.86
CA ARG A 49 0.09 3.48 -11.78
C ARG A 49 0.45 4.85 -12.32
N GLU A 50 0.23 5.07 -13.61
CA GLU A 50 0.36 6.39 -14.21
C GLU A 50 -0.81 7.27 -13.76
N GLY A 51 -0.50 8.42 -13.16
CA GLY A 51 -1.47 9.42 -12.79
C GLY A 51 -1.94 10.18 -14.02
N GLY A 52 -2.93 9.63 -14.74
CA GLY A 52 -3.52 10.13 -15.99
C GLY A 52 -3.10 11.55 -16.41
N GLU A 53 -3.77 12.59 -15.90
CA GLU A 53 -3.55 13.98 -16.32
C GLU A 53 -2.21 14.57 -15.90
N THR A 54 -1.57 14.04 -14.85
CA THR A 54 -0.31 14.57 -14.32
C THR A 54 0.91 13.87 -14.90
N GLY A 55 0.75 12.68 -15.48
CA GLY A 55 1.84 11.79 -15.90
C GLY A 55 2.73 11.30 -14.75
N ILE A 56 2.36 11.58 -13.49
CA ILE A 56 3.15 11.20 -12.31
C ILE A 56 2.88 9.74 -11.98
N PHE A 57 3.94 8.95 -11.83
CA PHE A 57 3.82 7.57 -11.38
C PHE A 57 3.58 7.52 -9.87
N GLN A 58 2.42 6.98 -9.49
CA GLN A 58 2.05 6.74 -8.10
C GLN A 58 2.43 5.31 -7.72
N ALA A 59 3.20 5.17 -6.65
CA ALA A 59 3.55 3.87 -6.10
C ALA A 59 2.33 3.24 -5.41
N CYS A 60 2.11 1.96 -5.69
CA CYS A 60 0.99 1.19 -5.17
C CYS A 60 1.45 -0.19 -4.69
N VAL A 61 0.79 -0.71 -3.67
CA VAL A 61 0.99 -2.06 -3.18
C VAL A 61 -0.33 -2.76 -2.94
N ARG A 62 -0.37 -4.08 -3.16
CA ARG A 62 -1.50 -4.94 -2.81
C ARG A 62 -1.09 -5.72 -1.58
N VAL A 63 -2.02 -5.83 -0.65
CA VAL A 63 -1.79 -6.50 0.61
C VAL A 63 -2.88 -7.50 0.95
N GLU A 64 -2.52 -8.49 1.75
CA GLU A 64 -3.42 -9.46 2.34
C GLU A 64 -3.27 -9.44 3.87
N ILE A 65 -4.34 -9.74 4.58
CA ILE A 65 -4.28 -9.91 6.04
C ILE A 65 -3.54 -11.21 6.33
N ASP A 66 -2.50 -11.13 7.15
CA ASP A 66 -1.82 -12.32 7.67
C ASP A 66 -2.70 -12.92 8.77
N ASN A 67 -3.23 -14.12 8.54
CA ASN A 67 -4.05 -14.88 9.49
C ASN A 67 -3.18 -15.69 10.45
#